data_AF-A0A3D4NEU2-F1
#
_entry.id   AF-A0A3D4NEU2-F1
#
_cell.length_a   1.000
_cell.length_b   1.000
_cell.length_c   1.000
_cell.angle_alpha   90.00
_cell.angle_beta   90.00
_cell.angle_gamma   90.00
#
_symmetry.space_group_name_H-M   'P 1'
#
loop_
_entity.id
_entity.type
_entity.pdbx_description
1 polymer ?
#
loop_
_entity_poly.entity_id
_entity_poly.type
_entity_poly.pdbx_seq_one_letter_code
_entity_poly.pdbx_strand_id
1 'polypeptide(L)' 'MTIPLVVGYYKMQTAKQINLLRKTQGKSVWQRNYYDKIIESDDEYDAISEYILTNPSRWGLDKD' A
#
# COMPACT_ATOMS: atom_id res chain seq x y z
N MET A 1 -13.47 13.32 -7.72
CA MET A 1 -12.71 12.68 -6.62
C MET A 1 -11.43 12.14 -7.23
N THR A 2 -10.24 12.47 -6.73
CA THR A 2 -8.96 12.07 -7.33
C THR A 2 -8.30 10.96 -6.51
N ILE A 3 -7.46 10.13 -7.14
CA ILE A 3 -6.70 9.06 -6.45
C ILE A 3 -5.88 9.59 -5.25
N PRO A 4 -5.16 10.73 -5.35
CA PRO A 4 -4.43 11.29 -4.20
C PRO A 4 -5.31 11.57 -2.98
N LEU A 5 -6.56 12.01 -3.17
CA LEU A 5 -7.48 12.31 -2.07
C LEU A 5 -7.93 11.03 -1.35
N VAL A 6 -8.25 9.99 -2.11
CA VAL A 6 -8.67 8.69 -1.56
C VAL A 6 -7.54 8.05 -0.77
N VAL A 7 -6.34 7.96 -1.38
CA VAL A 7 -5.16 7.39 -0.73
C VAL A 7 -4.74 8.23 0.48
N GLY A 8 -4.78 9.56 0.37
CA GLY A 8 -4.47 10.47 1.48
C GLY A 8 -5.42 10.26 2.66
N TYR A 9 -6.73 10.19 2.41
CA TYR A 9 -7.72 9.93 3.45
C TYR A 9 -7.51 8.56 4.11
N TYR A 10 -7.29 7.52 3.31
CA TYR A 10 -7.03 6.17 3.83
C TYR A 10 -5.79 6.15 4.74
N LYS A 11 -4.66 6.68 4.27
CA LYS A 11 -3.40 6.72 5.03
C LYS A 11 -3.55 7.53 6.32
N MET A 12 -4.30 8.64 6.28
CA MET A 12 -4.58 9.47 7.45
C MET A 12 -5.41 8.72 8.51
N GLN A 13 -6.54 8.13 8.12
CA GLN A 13 -7.43 7.47 9.07
C GLN A 13 -6.78 6.24 9.72
N THR A 14 -6.12 5.41 8.91
CA THR A 14 -5.42 4.22 9.39
C THR A 14 -4.24 4.58 10.29
N ALA A 15 -3.42 5.57 9.93
CA ALA A 15 -2.29 6.01 10.77
C ALA A 15 -2.76 6.54 12.12
N LYS A 16 -3.87 7.30 12.16
CA LYS A 16 -4.48 7.77 13.42
C LYS A 16 -4.88 6.60 14.30
N GLN A 17 -5.60 5.61 13.77
CA GLN A 17 -6.05 4.44 14.53
C GLN A 17 -4.86 3.61 15.04
N ILE A 18 -3.89 3.32 14.17
CA ILE A 18 -2.68 2.56 14.53
C ILE A 18 -1.90 3.27 15.65
N ASN A 19 -1.71 4.58 15.55
CA ASN A 19 -0.99 5.34 16.56
C ASN A 19 -1.74 5.42 17.90
N LEU A 20 -3.08 5.46 17.90
CA LEU A 20 -3.87 5.37 19.12
C LEU A 20 -3.69 4.00 19.79
N LEU A 21 -3.79 2.90 19.02
CA LEU A 21 -3.62 1.54 19.53
C LEU A 21 -2.21 1.29 20.07
N ARG A 22 -1.19 1.81 19.39
CA ARG A 22 0.23 1.65 19.76
C ARG A 22 0.73 2.66 20.79
N LYS A 23 -0.08 3.67 21.16
CA LYS A 23 0.33 4.83 21.98
C LYS A 23 1.54 5.58 21.40
N THR A 24 1.58 5.73 20.07
CA THR A 24 2.68 6.37 19.31
C THR A 24 2.21 7.57 18.52
N GLN A 25 1.34 8.41 19.11
CA GLN A 25 0.86 9.63 18.44
C GLN A 25 2.03 10.50 17.93
N GLY A 26 1.90 11.01 16.71
CA GLY A 26 2.94 11.80 16.04
C GLY A 26 3.99 10.98 15.29
N LYS A 27 4.07 9.64 15.47
CA LYS A 27 4.97 8.81 14.67
C LYS A 27 4.38 8.52 13.29
N SER A 28 5.21 8.61 12.25
CA SER A 28 4.80 8.19 10.91
C SER A 28 4.58 6.68 10.88
N VAL A 29 3.45 6.25 10.32
CA VAL A 29 3.12 4.83 10.11
C VAL A 29 3.45 4.40 8.69
N TRP A 30 3.19 5.27 7.72
CA TRP A 30 3.33 4.96 6.31
C TRP A 30 4.60 5.56 5.72
N GLN A 31 5.17 4.88 4.72
CA GLN A 31 6.19 5.47 3.85
C GLN A 31 5.60 6.66 3.07
N ARG A 32 6.46 7.60 2.66
CA ARG A 32 6.08 8.74 1.84
C ARG A 32 5.66 8.25 0.44
N ASN A 33 4.68 8.94 -0.16
CA ASN A 33 4.09 8.61 -1.47
C ASN A 33 3.39 7.24 -1.50
N TYR A 34 2.94 6.85 -2.69
CA TYR A 34 2.33 5.56 -3.00
C TYR A 34 2.67 5.23 -4.46
N TYR A 35 2.64 3.94 -4.80
CA TYR A 35 2.77 3.48 -6.18
C TYR A 35 1.40 3.45 -6.84
N ASP A 36 1.29 4.02 -8.03
CA ASP A 36 0.13 3.93 -8.89
C ASP A 36 0.54 3.56 -10.31
N LYS A 37 -0.25 2.67 -10.94
CA LYS A 37 -0.13 2.27 -12.33
C LYS A 37 -1.54 2.06 -12.89
N ILE A 38 -1.80 2.58 -14.08
CA ILE A 38 -3.03 2.29 -14.83
C ILE A 38 -2.90 0.89 -15.43
N ILE A 39 -3.94 0.06 -15.29
CA ILE A 39 -4.03 -1.28 -15.88
C ILE A 39 -4.90 -1.15 -17.12
N GLU A 40 -4.33 -1.43 -18.29
CA GLU A 40 -5.00 -1.20 -19.57
C GLU A 40 -5.27 -2.49 -20.37
N SER A 41 -4.81 -3.65 -19.87
CA SER A 41 -5.08 -4.96 -20.47
C SER A 41 -5.32 -6.05 -19.43
N ASP A 42 -5.95 -7.14 -19.87
CA ASP A 42 -6.19 -8.33 -19.04
C ASP A 42 -4.86 -9.00 -18.65
N ASP A 43 -3.87 -9.03 -19.54
CA ASP A 43 -2.53 -9.56 -19.23
C ASP A 43 -1.85 -8.76 -18.09
N GLU A 44 -2.00 -7.44 -18.07
CA GLU A 44 -1.47 -6.61 -16.97
C GLU A 44 -2.22 -6.86 -15.66
N TYR A 45 -3.54 -7.04 -15.75
CA TYR A 45 -4.38 -7.36 -14.60
C TYR A 45 -3.97 -8.70 -13.97
N ASP A 46 -3.78 -9.74 -14.79
CA ASP A 46 -3.40 -11.07 -14.35
C ASP A 46 -2.01 -11.06 -13.71
N ALA A 47 -1.05 -10.37 -14.33
CA ALA A 47 0.30 -10.24 -13.78
C ALA A 47 0.32 -9.52 -12.42
N ILE A 48 -0.42 -8.43 -12.27
CA ILE A 48 -0.51 -7.68 -11.00
C ILE A 48 -1.23 -8.52 -9.93
N SER A 49 -2.29 -9.24 -10.31
CA SER A 49 -3.04 -10.10 -9.40
C SER A 49 -2.17 -11.25 -8.91
N GLU A 50 -1.44 -11.92 -9.80
CA GLU A 50 -0.48 -12.96 -9.44
C GLU A 50 0.61 -12.41 -8.51
N TYR A 51 1.15 -11.22 -8.81
CA TYR A 51 2.13 -10.57 -7.96
C TYR A 51 1.59 -10.35 -6.54
N ILE A 52 0.39 -9.79 -6.38
CA ILE A 52 -0.22 -9.54 -5.06
C ILE A 52 -0.38 -10.84 -4.28
N LEU A 53 -0.84 -11.91 -4.94
CA LEU A 53 -1.08 -13.20 -4.29
C LEU A 53 0.22 -13.93 -3.91
N THR A 54 1.25 -13.83 -4.76
CA THR A 54 2.49 -14.60 -4.58
C THR A 54 3.55 -13.86 -3.78
N ASN A 55 3.50 -12.52 -3.70
CA ASN A 55 4.51 -11.71 -3.02
C ASN A 55 4.74 -12.09 -1.55
N PRO A 56 3.72 -12.36 -0.72
CA PRO A 56 3.95 -12.78 0.67
C PRO A 56 4.87 -14.01 0.80
N SER A 57 4.76 -14.96 -0.14
CA SER A 57 5.61 -16.17 -0.15
C SER A 57 7.01 -15.88 -0.71
N ARG A 58 7.13 -14.88 -1.58
CA ARG A 58 8.40 -14.48 -2.22
C ARG A 58 9.19 -13.47 -1.39
N TRP A 59 8.62 -12.89 -0.33
CA TRP A 59 9.25 -11.85 0.49
C TRP A 59 10.64 -12.22 1.00
N GLY A 60 10.84 -13.46 1.45
CA GLY A 60 12.15 -13.92 1.96
C GLY A 60 13.17 -14.29 0.87
N LEU A 61 12.79 -14.22 -0.39
CA LEU A 61 13.66 -14.52 -1.55
C LEU A 61 14.24 -13.25 -2.18
N ASP A 62 13.76 -12.08 -1.76
CA ASP A 62 14.24 -10.81 -2.26
C ASP A 62 15.71 -10.65 -1.86
N LYS A 63 16.56 -10.35 -2.85
CA LYS A 63 17.99 -10.13 -2.64
C LYS A 63 18.21 -8.62 -2.62
N ASP A 64 18.77 -8.12 -1.53
CA ASP A 64 19.18 -6.72 -1.38
C ASP A 64 20.08 -6.24 -2.53
#